data_AF-A0A060CKQ1-F1
#
_entry.id   AF-A0A060CKQ1-F1
#
_cell.length_a   1.000
_cell.length_b   1.000
_cell.length_c   1.000
_cell.angle_alpha   90.00
_cell.angle_beta   90.00
_cell.angle_gamma   90.00
#
_symmetry.space_group_name_H-M   'P 1'
#
loop_
_entity.id
_entity.type
_entity.pdbx_description
1 polymer ?
#
loop_
_entity_poly.entity_id
_entity_poly.type
_entity_poly.pdbx_seq_one_letter_code
_entity_poly.pdbx_strand_id
1 'polypeptide(L)'
;FGQGAYGIQTAAKTYFDKDVDQLSLTQCALLAGLPKSPNYYSPFNNLNEAKSRTNVVLDQMVKYGYISQADGEAAKKADLELTKRNRLTKIRKRLPLSITYLSRSLKNTATMPYTRKA
;
A
#
# COMPACT_ATOMS: atom_id res chain seq x y z
N PHE A 1 -14.66 -18.45 -5.83
CA PHE A 1 -13.19 -18.40 -5.66
C PHE A 1 -12.57 -19.78 -5.32
N GLY A 2 -12.82 -20.82 -6.13
CA GLY A 2 -11.77 -21.80 -6.53
C GLY A 2 -11.13 -21.43 -7.89
N GLN A 3 -11.67 -20.35 -8.46
CA GLN A 3 -11.43 -19.64 -9.71
C GLN A 3 -11.37 -18.15 -9.36
N GLY A 4 -10.27 -17.45 -9.62
CA GLY A 4 -10.03 -16.06 -9.22
C GLY A 4 -9.45 -15.87 -7.80
N ALA A 5 -9.38 -16.94 -6.99
CA ALA A 5 -8.93 -16.86 -5.59
C ALA A 5 -7.44 -16.59 -5.51
N TYR A 6 -6.70 -17.18 -6.47
CA TYR A 6 -5.28 -16.91 -6.68
C TYR A 6 -5.00 -15.42 -6.89
N GLY A 7 -5.89 -14.68 -7.57
CA GLY A 7 -5.69 -13.24 -7.77
C GLY A 7 -5.80 -12.43 -6.48
N ILE A 8 -6.83 -12.70 -5.68
CA ILE A 8 -7.06 -12.00 -4.41
C ILE A 8 -6.04 -12.43 -3.34
N GLN A 9 -5.72 -13.73 -3.24
CA GLN A 9 -4.68 -14.23 -2.34
C GLN A 9 -3.31 -13.66 -2.69
N THR A 10 -2.96 -13.62 -3.97
CA THR A 10 -1.69 -13.05 -4.41
C THR A 10 -1.67 -11.54 -4.18
N ALA A 11 -2.78 -10.83 -4.38
CA ALA A 11 -2.87 -9.41 -4.08
C ALA A 11 -2.75 -9.13 -2.57
N ALA A 12 -3.44 -9.91 -1.72
CA ALA A 12 -3.33 -9.83 -0.27
C ALA A 12 -1.87 -9.96 0.20
N LYS A 13 -1.16 -10.99 -0.30
CA LYS A 13 0.27 -11.19 -0.02
C LYS A 13 1.14 -10.06 -0.58
N THR A 14 0.85 -9.58 -1.79
CA THR A 14 1.66 -8.52 -2.43
C THR A 14 1.54 -7.17 -1.74
N TYR A 15 0.33 -6.77 -1.34
CA TYR A 15 0.08 -5.44 -0.76
C TYR A 15 0.23 -5.41 0.77
N PHE A 16 -0.17 -6.49 1.45
CA PHE A 16 -0.28 -6.56 2.90
C PHE A 16 0.56 -7.66 3.56
N ASP A 17 1.14 -8.59 2.78
CA ASP A 17 1.91 -9.73 3.30
C ASP A 17 1.10 -10.58 4.30
N LYS A 18 -0.21 -10.65 4.05
CA LYS A 18 -1.21 -11.37 4.85
C LYS A 18 -2.02 -12.28 3.94
N ASP A 19 -2.58 -13.35 4.50
CA ASP A 19 -3.57 -14.17 3.82
C ASP A 19 -4.95 -13.47 3.79
N VAL A 20 -5.82 -13.89 2.87
CA VAL A 20 -7.10 -13.19 2.57
C VAL A 20 -8.03 -13.15 3.78
N ASP A 21 -8.00 -14.20 4.58
CA ASP A 21 -8.72 -14.40 5.84
C ASP A 21 -8.23 -13.48 6.97
N GLN A 22 -7.05 -12.89 6.84
CA GLN A 22 -6.48 -11.95 7.82
C GLN A 22 -6.63 -10.47 7.40
N LEU A 23 -7.29 -10.21 6.28
CA LEU A 23 -7.48 -8.85 5.78
C LEU A 23 -8.56 -8.12 6.58
N SER A 24 -8.29 -6.85 6.90
CA SER A 24 -9.31 -5.97 7.46
C SER A 24 -10.30 -5.52 6.39
N LEU A 25 -11.47 -5.05 6.83
CA LEU A 25 -12.52 -4.54 5.94
C LEU A 25 -11.99 -3.49 4.95
N THR A 26 -11.15 -2.57 5.42
CA THR A 26 -10.51 -1.53 4.61
C THR A 26 -9.56 -2.12 3.55
N GLN A 27 -8.83 -3.18 3.90
CA GLN A 27 -7.91 -3.85 2.99
C GLN A 27 -8.67 -4.61 1.89
N CYS A 28 -9.77 -5.28 2.26
CA CYS A 28 -10.68 -5.90 1.31
C CYS A 28 -11.29 -4.87 0.36
N ALA A 29 -11.75 -3.72 0.89
CA ALA A 29 -12.30 -2.63 0.09
C ALA A 29 -11.26 -2.03 -0.88
N LEU A 30 -9.98 -1.91 -0.45
CA LEU A 30 -8.90 -1.49 -1.34
C LEU A 30 -8.72 -2.48 -2.49
N LEU A 31 -8.62 -3.79 -2.17
CA LEU A 31 -8.44 -4.83 -3.19
C LEU A 31 -9.62 -4.86 -4.18
N ALA A 32 -10.85 -4.65 -3.72
CA ALA A 32 -12.03 -4.54 -4.56
C ALA A 32 -12.04 -3.27 -5.44
N GLY A 33 -11.32 -2.21 -5.04
CA GLY A 33 -11.19 -0.97 -5.80
C GLY A 33 -10.16 -1.00 -6.93
N LEU A 34 -9.18 -1.91 -6.87
CA LEU A 34 -8.05 -2.03 -7.81
C LEU A 34 -8.41 -2.45 -9.25
N PRO A 35 -9.39 -3.35 -9.52
CA PRO A 35 -9.66 -3.84 -10.88
C PRO A 35 -9.99 -2.73 -11.89
N LYS A 36 -10.55 -1.60 -11.42
CA LYS A 36 -10.90 -0.46 -12.30
C LYS A 36 -9.66 0.21 -12.91
N SER A 37 -8.55 0.28 -12.17
CA SER A 37 -7.28 0.79 -12.68
C SER A 37 -6.16 0.40 -11.71
N PRO A 38 -5.48 -0.74 -11.94
CA PRO A 38 -4.49 -1.27 -11.00
C PRO A 38 -3.27 -0.35 -10.84
N ASN A 39 -2.89 0.37 -11.90
CA ASN A 39 -1.74 1.29 -11.85
C ASN A 39 -2.08 2.62 -11.16
N TYR A 40 -3.28 3.15 -11.34
CA TYR A 40 -3.68 4.45 -10.81
C TYR A 40 -4.06 4.38 -9.33
N TYR A 41 -4.81 3.35 -8.94
CA TYR A 41 -5.24 3.13 -7.56
C TYR A 41 -4.26 2.29 -6.74
N SER A 42 -3.08 1.99 -7.29
CA SER A 42 -2.03 1.33 -6.53
C SER A 42 -1.61 2.23 -5.36
N PRO A 43 -1.70 1.77 -4.10
CA PRO A 43 -1.28 2.54 -2.94
C PRO A 43 0.22 2.84 -2.93
N PHE A 44 1.01 2.18 -3.77
CA PHE A 44 2.43 2.45 -3.95
C PHE A 44 2.71 3.65 -4.86
N ASN A 45 1.77 3.98 -5.75
CA ASN A 45 1.89 5.10 -6.67
C ASN A 45 1.21 6.34 -6.08
N ASN A 46 -0.09 6.22 -5.75
CA ASN A 46 -0.90 7.33 -5.27
C ASN A 46 -1.75 6.90 -4.07
N LEU A 47 -1.25 7.15 -2.87
CA LEU A 47 -1.93 6.76 -1.63
C LEU A 47 -3.25 7.53 -1.42
N ASN A 48 -3.31 8.79 -1.84
CA ASN A 48 -4.52 9.61 -1.72
C ASN A 48 -5.65 9.08 -2.61
N GLU A 49 -5.33 8.75 -3.87
CA GLU A 49 -6.30 8.17 -4.82
C GLU A 49 -6.74 6.77 -4.38
N ALA A 50 -5.82 5.95 -3.90
CA ALA A 50 -6.13 4.64 -3.33
C ALA A 50 -7.12 4.75 -2.15
N LYS A 51 -6.92 5.72 -1.24
CA LYS A 51 -7.84 6.00 -0.13
C LYS A 51 -9.20 6.48 -0.62
N SER A 52 -9.22 7.45 -1.54
CA SER A 52 -10.47 7.96 -2.13
C SER A 52 -11.27 6.82 -2.77
N ARG A 53 -10.60 5.95 -3.53
CA ARG A 53 -11.24 4.79 -4.15
C ARG A 53 -11.77 3.78 -3.13
N THR A 54 -11.01 3.51 -2.06
CA THR A 54 -11.42 2.63 -0.97
C THR A 54 -12.67 3.17 -0.27
N ASN A 55 -12.72 4.48 -0.02
CA ASN A 55 -13.88 5.13 0.58
C ASN A 55 -15.14 4.96 -0.27
N VAL A 56 -15.03 5.10 -1.60
CA VAL A 56 -16.14 4.86 -2.53
C VAL A 56 -16.65 3.42 -2.45
N VAL A 57 -15.75 2.44 -2.31
CA VAL A 57 -16.15 1.03 -2.14
C VAL A 57 -16.85 0.82 -0.80
N LEU A 58 -16.33 1.39 0.28
CA LEU A 58 -16.97 1.33 1.60
C LEU A 58 -18.37 1.97 1.60
N ASP A 59 -18.53 3.11 0.93
CA ASP A 59 -19.82 3.77 0.77
C ASP A 59 -20.82 2.91 -0.01
N GLN A 60 -20.35 2.20 -1.04
CA GLN A 60 -21.15 1.23 -1.76
C GLN A 60 -21.54 0.05 -0.85
N MET A 61 -20.62 -0.46 -0.04
CA MET A 61 -20.90 -1.56 0.89
C MET A 61 -21.95 -1.16 1.95
N VAL A 62 -21.89 0.07 2.47
CA VAL A 62 -22.92 0.62 3.38
C VAL A 62 -24.25 0.73 2.64
N LYS A 63 -24.25 1.31 1.42
CA LYS A 63 -25.46 1.52 0.62
C LYS A 63 -26.21 0.21 0.29
N TYR A 64 -25.47 -0.86 0.02
CA TYR A 64 -26.04 -2.19 -0.25
C TYR A 64 -26.28 -3.02 1.01
N GLY A 65 -25.97 -2.50 2.20
CA GLY A 65 -26.24 -3.18 3.47
C GLY A 65 -25.28 -4.33 3.81
N TYR A 66 -24.10 -4.39 3.19
CA TYR A 66 -23.08 -5.39 3.53
C TYR A 66 -22.37 -5.08 4.86
N ILE A 67 -22.32 -3.80 5.25
CA ILE A 67 -21.71 -3.31 6.48
C ILE A 67 -22.58 -2.21 7.09
N SER A 68 -22.47 -2.00 8.41
CA SER A 68 -23.12 -0.87 9.06
C SER A 68 -22.42 0.45 8.71
N GLN A 69 -23.14 1.57 8.84
CA GLN A 69 -22.56 2.89 8.64
C GLN A 69 -21.39 3.15 9.61
N ALA A 70 -21.51 2.67 10.86
CA ALA A 70 -20.45 2.77 11.86
C ALA A 70 -19.18 2.01 11.44
N ASP A 71 -19.34 0.79 10.91
CA ASP A 71 -18.21 0.00 10.40
C ASP A 71 -17.56 0.65 9.19
N GLY A 72 -18.37 1.22 8.29
CA GLY A 72 -17.89 2.00 7.15
C GLY A 72 -17.02 3.19 7.59
N GLU A 73 -17.48 3.97 8.56
CA GLU A 73 -16.73 5.11 9.09
C GLU A 73 -15.46 4.69 9.85
N ALA A 74 -15.53 3.61 10.64
CA ALA A 74 -14.37 3.04 11.32
C ALA A 74 -13.32 2.56 10.30
N ALA A 75 -13.75 1.88 9.24
CA ALA A 75 -12.89 1.40 8.18
C ALA A 75 -12.23 2.53 7.37
N LYS A 76 -12.91 3.66 7.16
CA LYS A 76 -12.33 4.85 6.51
C LYS A 76 -11.22 5.49 7.35
N LYS A 77 -11.29 5.40 8.68
CA LYS A 77 -10.29 5.93 9.62
C LYS A 77 -9.12 4.97 9.83
N ALA A 78 -9.30 3.68 9.56
CA ALA A 78 -8.26 2.68 9.71
C ALA A 78 -7.09 2.94 8.74
N ASP A 79 -5.86 2.70 9.21
CA ASP A 79 -4.68 2.86 8.35
C ASP A 79 -4.52 1.66 7.41
N LEU A 80 -4.06 1.96 6.19
CA LEU A 80 -3.72 0.96 5.20
C LEU A 80 -2.31 0.46 5.56
N GLU A 81 -2.23 -0.59 6.39
CA GLU A 81 -0.98 -1.22 6.84
C GLU A 81 -0.20 -1.90 5.68
N LEU A 82 0.34 -1.11 4.75
CA LEU A 82 0.99 -1.60 3.54
C LEU A 82 2.38 -2.18 3.83
N THR A 83 2.70 -3.34 3.25
CA THR A 83 3.97 -4.06 3.49
C THR A 83 5.20 -3.23 3.11
N LYS A 84 5.14 -2.48 1.99
CA LYS A 84 6.28 -1.68 1.52
C LYS A 84 6.63 -0.55 2.50
N ARG A 85 5.61 0.01 3.17
CA ARG A 85 5.80 0.99 4.26
C ARG A 85 6.47 0.33 5.46
N ASN A 86 6.01 -0.87 5.82
CA ASN A 86 6.55 -1.65 6.93
C ASN A 86 8.00 -2.12 6.70
N ARG A 87 8.40 -2.43 5.46
CA ARG A 87 9.78 -2.83 5.16
C ARG A 87 10.76 -1.67 5.37
N LEU A 88 10.41 -0.46 4.90
CA LEU A 88 11.26 0.73 5.09
C LEU A 88 11.39 1.13 6.56
N THR A 89 10.30 1.06 7.33
CA THR A 89 10.34 1.34 8.78
C THR A 89 11.13 0.28 9.54
N LYS A 90 10.98 -1.01 9.19
CA LYS A 90 11.73 -2.13 9.79
C LYS A 90 13.23 -2.05 9.48
N ILE A 91 13.60 -1.69 8.26
CA ILE A 91 15.00 -1.46 7.88
C ILE A 91 15.58 -0.27 8.64
N ARG A 92 14.86 0.87 8.66
CA ARG A 92 15.29 2.06 9.41
C ARG A 92 15.52 1.79 10.90
N LYS A 93 14.67 0.98 11.54
CA LYS A 93 14.83 0.59 12.94
C LYS A 93 16.07 -0.30 13.21
N ARG A 94 16.57 -1.02 12.20
CA ARG A 94 17.67 -1.99 12.34
C ARG A 94 19.02 -1.47 11.86
N LEU A 95 19.07 -0.36 11.14
CA LEU A 95 20.33 0.18 10.62
C LEU A 95 21.09 0.94 11.72
N PRO A 96 22.38 0.66 11.94
CA PRO A 96 23.21 1.50 12.79
C PRO A 96 23.34 2.90 12.17
N LEU A 97 23.46 3.93 13.03
CA LEU A 97 23.51 5.35 12.64
C LEU A 97 24.58 5.67 11.57
N SER A 98 25.62 4.83 11.45
CA SER A 98 26.71 4.97 10.48
C SER A 98 26.27 4.88 9.01
N ILE A 99 25.34 3.98 8.67
CA ILE A 99 24.85 3.83 7.27
C ILE A 99 24.03 5.06 6.84
N THR A 100 23.38 5.73 7.80
CA THR A 100 22.64 6.98 7.55
C THR A 100 23.58 8.08 7.03
N TYR A 101 24.82 8.15 7.52
CA TYR A 101 25.79 9.18 7.11
C TYR A 101 26.23 9.01 5.64
N LEU A 102 26.53 7.77 5.22
CA LEU A 102 26.95 7.48 3.84
C LEU A 102 25.85 7.77 2.81
N SER A 103 24.60 7.45 3.15
CA SER A 103 23.46 7.74 2.25
C SER A 103 23.21 9.23 2.04
N ARG A 104 23.57 10.08 3.02
CA ARG A 104 23.48 11.55 2.91
C ARG A 104 24.59 12.12 2.03
N SER A 105 25.78 11.54 2.07
CA SER A 105 26.92 11.97 1.24
C SER A 105 26.70 11.63 -0.24
N LEU A 106 26.20 10.43 -0.55
CA LEU A 106 25.98 9.99 -1.94
C LEU A 106 24.88 10.76 -2.68
N LYS A 107 23.85 11.24 -1.98
CA LYS A 107 22.80 12.07 -2.60
C LYS A 107 23.31 13.46 -3.00
N ASN A 108 24.36 13.94 -2.36
CA ASN A 108 24.96 15.24 -2.65
C ASN A 108 26.04 15.18 -3.75
N THR A 109 26.51 13.97 -4.12
CA THR A 109 27.50 13.77 -5.19
C THR A 109 26.89 13.38 -6.53
N ALA A 110 25.55 13.29 -6.62
CA ALA A 110 24.84 12.90 -7.85
C ALA A 110 24.72 14.03 -8.90
N THR A 111 25.34 15.19 -8.67
CA THR A 111 25.50 16.27 -9.66
C THR A 111 26.98 16.54 -9.91
N MET A 112 27.70 15.59 -10.49
CA MET A 112 28.97 15.86 -11.17
C MET A 112 29.01 15.10 -12.49
N PRO A 113 29.20 15.77 -13.64
CA PRO A 113 29.30 15.10 -14.93
C PRO A 113 30.61 14.31 -14.97
N TYR A 114 30.51 12.99 -15.11
CA TYR A 114 31.66 12.13 -15.28
C TYR A 114 32.32 12.42 -16.63
N THR A 115 33.43 13.18 -16.63
CA THR A 115 34.27 13.35 -17.81
C THR A 115 35.05 12.05 -18.04
N ARG A 116 34.67 11.34 -19.10
CA ARG A 116 35.41 10.18 -19.61
C ARG A 116 36.74 10.69 -20.19
N LYS A 117 37.85 10.53 -19.45
CA LYS A 117 39.19 10.71 -20.03
C LYS A 117 39.54 9.48 -20.88
N ALA A 118 39.93 9.77 -22.13
CA ALA A 118 40.59 8.84 -23.04
C ALA A 118 42.08 8.74 -22.72
#